data_AF-A0A511T942-F1
#
_entry.id   AF-A0A511T942-F1
#
_cell.length_a   1.000
_cell.length_b   1.000
_cell.length_c   1.000
_cell.angle_alpha   90.00
_cell.angle_beta   90.00
_cell.angle_gamma   90.00
#
_symmetry.space_group_name_H-M   'P 1'
#
loop_
_entity.id
_entity.type
_entity.pdbx_description
1 polymer ?
#
loop_
_entity_poly.entity_id
_entity_poly.type
_entity_poly.pdbx_seq_one_letter_code
_entity_poly.pdbx_strand_id
1 'polypeptide(L)'
;MFFWGRDRKLCKPLPTSIDTLLADFRPLQEGMCNQEQNAELRQQCLNKSPYVFVPKGNPAAPLQWISDVESVQSYFRLSMGASMTIYEESLSKMADLASEMTGPSEEELKRRRTRITERRGQLGEKLKARAAAEQGTAKADLAEQRELLSAYEATFNAYQSAVQALAPAITDVYEDFVTYRGTEAAVFAQLEDIAQRASTSTIAQMGPLQLELVTLARTESQRPQALWMESRRLGNALSQLQTLHQARLAHYADFTTRHAIPQVNLTERSGVILNNIAGYSDARYARVAEVVKKLLQGLTQRQTALVAAQADLATRQTMANAATLKASQEFLASANARTTALWQLPPRSQTLNLFFLATKHVDFESILQLEPLCLHVGPNATGWMESGCIALRRQFTSARNYLNTTLPNMVRLNVTQMRRAGVNEALLVDVETHLNNGNLRQAVLSHDVALRASDL
;
A
#
# COMPACT_ATOMS: atom_id res chain seq x y z
N MET A 1 34.78 13.01 -9.47
CA MET A 1 34.93 13.40 -10.92
C MET A 1 35.66 12.25 -11.60
N PHE A 2 35.06 11.57 -12.58
CA PHE A 2 35.56 10.26 -13.07
C PHE A 2 36.25 10.36 -14.43
N PHE A 3 37.32 9.59 -14.63
CA PHE A 3 38.29 9.76 -15.72
C PHE A 3 38.58 8.42 -16.43
N TRP A 4 39.00 8.49 -17.71
CA TRP A 4 39.30 7.34 -18.57
C TRP A 4 40.67 7.51 -19.26
N GLY A 5 41.49 6.46 -19.32
CA GLY A 5 42.88 6.47 -19.81
C GLY A 5 42.99 6.39 -21.34
N ARG A 6 44.03 6.94 -21.99
CA ARG A 6 45.37 6.30 -22.09
C ARG A 6 46.54 7.27 -22.24
N ASP A 7 46.30 8.58 -22.37
CA ASP A 7 47.35 9.60 -22.36
C ASP A 7 46.97 10.74 -21.41
N ARG A 8 47.96 11.36 -20.77
CA ARG A 8 47.85 12.35 -19.68
C ARG A 8 47.16 13.68 -20.06
N LYS A 9 46.15 13.70 -20.94
CA LYS A 9 45.35 14.89 -21.26
C LYS A 9 43.86 14.60 -21.32
N LEU A 10 43.14 15.49 -20.64
CA LEU A 10 41.80 15.38 -20.08
C LEU A 10 40.72 15.86 -21.08
N CYS A 11 39.60 15.14 -21.19
CA CYS A 11 38.32 15.72 -21.62
C CYS A 11 37.18 15.22 -20.71
N LYS A 12 36.33 16.15 -20.24
CA LYS A 12 35.20 15.95 -19.31
C LYS A 12 34.03 15.16 -19.96
N PRO A 13 33.29 14.31 -19.22
CA PRO A 13 31.96 13.88 -19.63
C PRO A 13 30.86 14.80 -19.08
N LEU A 14 29.92 15.15 -19.95
CA LEU A 14 28.62 15.80 -19.70
C LEU A 14 27.59 14.75 -19.21
N PRO A 15 26.39 15.14 -18.76
CA PRO A 15 25.42 14.23 -18.16
C PRO A 15 24.79 13.33 -19.23
N THR A 16 25.38 12.17 -19.50
CA THR A 16 24.87 11.19 -20.47
C THR A 16 24.85 9.77 -19.91
N SER A 17 23.92 8.95 -20.40
CA SER A 17 23.71 7.56 -19.98
C SER A 17 24.87 6.65 -20.42
N ILE A 18 25.01 5.50 -19.75
CA ILE A 18 26.10 4.54 -20.01
C ILE A 18 26.08 4.02 -21.46
N ASP A 19 24.91 3.93 -22.08
CA ASP A 19 24.77 3.51 -23.49
C ASP A 19 25.42 4.49 -24.46
N THR A 20 25.35 5.80 -24.19
CA THR A 20 26.01 6.83 -25.00
C THR A 20 27.53 6.76 -24.85
N LEU A 21 28.02 6.50 -23.62
CA LEU A 21 29.45 6.31 -23.36
C LEU A 21 30.00 5.04 -24.03
N LEU A 22 29.21 3.97 -24.09
CA LEU A 22 29.56 2.73 -24.78
C LEU A 22 29.59 2.90 -26.30
N ALA A 23 28.67 3.71 -26.85
CA ALA A 23 28.62 4.03 -28.27
C ALA A 23 29.84 4.84 -28.75
N ASP A 24 30.34 5.76 -27.92
CA ASP A 24 31.53 6.57 -28.22
C ASP A 24 32.85 5.79 -28.00
N PHE A 25 32.85 4.77 -27.14
CA PHE A 25 34.04 3.98 -26.80
C PHE A 25 34.48 3.02 -27.91
N ARG A 26 33.51 2.34 -28.55
CA ARG A 26 33.79 1.28 -29.52
C ARG A 26 34.65 1.74 -30.72
N PRO A 27 34.36 2.88 -31.38
CA PRO A 27 35.19 3.37 -32.49
C PRO A 27 36.61 3.75 -32.06
N LEU A 28 36.77 4.22 -30.82
CA LEU A 28 38.05 4.69 -30.27
C LEU A 28 38.94 3.51 -29.84
N GLN A 29 38.36 2.50 -29.23
CA GLN A 29 39.03 1.22 -28.93
C GLN A 29 39.45 0.51 -30.21
N GLU A 30 38.57 0.42 -31.21
CA GLU A 30 38.88 -0.18 -32.52
C GLU A 30 40.05 0.55 -33.20
N GLY A 31 40.03 1.89 -33.22
CA GLY A 31 41.12 2.71 -33.76
C GLY A 31 42.47 2.47 -33.07
N MET A 32 42.46 2.24 -31.76
CA MET A 32 43.67 1.96 -30.97
C MET A 32 44.16 0.52 -31.10
N CYS A 33 43.26 -0.46 -31.05
CA CYS A 33 43.62 -1.87 -31.18
C CYS A 33 44.12 -2.19 -32.60
N ASN A 34 43.64 -1.49 -33.62
CA ASN A 34 44.09 -1.65 -35.01
C ASN A 34 45.54 -1.19 -35.25
N GLN A 35 46.16 -0.46 -34.31
CA GLN A 35 47.58 -0.12 -34.34
C GLN A 35 48.49 -1.29 -33.92
N GLU A 36 47.94 -2.31 -33.25
CA GLU A 36 48.72 -3.48 -32.82
C GLU A 36 48.97 -4.44 -33.98
N GLN A 37 50.23 -4.67 -34.35
CA GLN A 37 50.60 -5.51 -35.49
C GLN A 37 50.39 -7.02 -35.22
N ASN A 38 50.38 -7.42 -33.95
CA ASN A 38 50.13 -8.81 -33.56
C ASN A 38 48.62 -9.11 -33.53
N ALA A 39 48.17 -10.06 -34.35
CA ALA A 39 46.77 -10.41 -34.52
C ALA A 39 46.11 -10.94 -33.23
N GLU A 40 46.85 -11.64 -32.38
CA GLU A 40 46.35 -12.20 -31.13
C GLU A 40 46.15 -11.10 -30.08
N LEU A 41 47.12 -10.18 -29.96
CA LEU A 41 47.01 -9.03 -29.07
C LEU A 41 45.95 -8.03 -29.55
N ARG A 42 45.79 -7.87 -30.87
CA ARG A 42 44.70 -7.09 -31.47
C ARG A 42 43.33 -7.67 -31.11
N GLN A 43 43.16 -8.99 -31.25
CA GLN A 43 41.93 -9.69 -30.85
C GLN A 43 41.65 -9.59 -29.35
N GLN A 44 42.66 -9.78 -28.50
CA GLN A 44 42.54 -9.59 -27.07
C GLN A 44 42.18 -8.14 -26.70
N CYS A 45 42.72 -7.16 -27.42
CA CYS A 45 42.41 -5.74 -27.22
C CYS A 45 40.95 -5.40 -27.60
N LEU A 46 40.45 -5.96 -28.71
CA LEU A 46 39.07 -5.77 -29.17
C LEU A 46 38.04 -6.48 -28.27
N ASN A 47 38.44 -7.55 -27.60
CA ASN A 47 37.56 -8.34 -26.71
C ASN A 47 37.51 -7.81 -25.27
N LYS A 48 38.26 -6.75 -24.91
CA LYS A 48 38.20 -6.15 -23.58
C LYS A 48 36.96 -5.27 -23.42
N SER A 49 36.27 -5.43 -22.30
CA SER A 49 35.13 -4.58 -21.99
C SER A 49 35.61 -3.22 -21.47
N PRO A 50 34.86 -2.13 -21.72
CA PRO A 50 35.15 -0.84 -21.10
C PRO A 50 35.03 -0.93 -19.57
N TYR A 51 35.83 -0.15 -18.84
CA TYR A 51 35.82 -0.09 -17.36
C TYR A 51 36.04 1.34 -16.84
N VAL A 52 35.17 1.82 -15.94
CA VAL A 52 35.34 3.14 -15.28
C VAL A 52 36.34 2.99 -14.15
N PHE A 53 37.28 3.93 -13.99
CA PHE A 53 38.14 3.94 -12.81
C PHE A 53 38.32 5.35 -12.23
N VAL A 54 38.73 5.39 -10.97
CA VAL A 54 39.19 6.61 -10.32
C VAL A 54 40.71 6.65 -10.46
N PRO A 55 41.30 7.71 -11.04
CA PRO A 55 42.75 7.81 -11.20
C PRO A 55 43.44 7.80 -9.83
N LYS A 56 44.72 7.45 -9.84
CA LYS A 56 45.56 7.36 -8.64
C LYS A 56 45.44 8.65 -7.80
N GLY A 57 44.91 8.53 -6.59
CA GLY A 57 44.76 9.63 -5.65
C GLY A 57 46.09 10.05 -5.03
N ASN A 58 46.10 11.20 -4.33
CA ASN A 58 47.26 11.62 -3.56
C ASN A 58 47.48 10.64 -2.38
N PRO A 59 48.67 10.01 -2.23
CA PRO A 59 48.95 9.10 -1.12
C PRO A 59 48.79 9.72 0.28
N ALA A 60 48.88 11.05 0.38
CA ALA A 60 48.68 11.79 1.63
C ALA A 60 47.20 12.01 2.00
N ALA A 61 46.25 11.71 1.11
CA ALA A 61 44.82 11.92 1.32
C ALA A 61 43.98 10.72 0.80
N PRO A 62 44.16 9.52 1.38
CA PRO A 62 43.51 8.28 0.91
C PRO A 62 41.98 8.32 1.02
N LEU A 63 41.44 9.08 1.98
CA LEU A 63 39.99 9.23 2.19
C LEU A 63 39.28 9.89 1.01
N GLN A 64 39.95 10.81 0.30
CA GLN A 64 39.39 11.45 -0.88
C GLN A 64 39.22 10.45 -2.03
N TRP A 65 40.22 9.57 -2.22
CA TRP A 65 40.16 8.53 -3.24
C TRP A 65 39.08 7.49 -2.94
N ILE A 66 38.92 7.10 -1.66
CA ILE A 66 37.84 6.20 -1.23
C ILE A 66 36.47 6.82 -1.54
N SER A 67 36.27 8.11 -1.22
CA SER A 67 35.03 8.82 -1.53
C SER A 67 34.74 8.90 -3.03
N ASP A 68 35.78 9.10 -3.85
CA ASP A 68 35.63 9.06 -5.31
C ASP A 68 35.29 7.64 -5.81
N VAL A 69 35.87 6.59 -5.24
CA VAL A 69 35.55 5.19 -5.60
C VAL A 69 34.11 4.83 -5.23
N GLU A 70 33.66 5.22 -4.04
CA GLU A 70 32.27 5.05 -3.60
C GLU A 70 31.29 5.77 -4.53
N SER A 71 31.68 6.92 -5.04
CA SER A 71 30.87 7.68 -5.99
C SER A 71 30.78 7.00 -7.37
N VAL A 72 31.83 6.30 -7.83
CA VAL A 72 31.77 5.42 -9.03
C VAL A 72 30.83 4.24 -8.79
N GLN A 73 30.93 3.58 -7.64
CA GLN A 73 30.07 2.46 -7.30
C GLN A 73 28.60 2.89 -7.18
N SER A 74 28.34 4.07 -6.61
CA SER A 74 27.01 4.68 -6.54
C SER A 74 26.46 4.99 -7.93
N TYR A 75 27.28 5.51 -8.85
CA TYR A 75 26.89 5.78 -10.23
C TYR A 75 26.43 4.52 -10.97
N PHE A 76 27.17 3.40 -10.85
CA PHE A 76 26.76 2.12 -11.45
C PHE A 76 25.50 1.53 -10.81
N ARG A 77 25.28 1.73 -9.50
CA ARG A 77 24.06 1.29 -8.82
C ARG A 77 22.82 2.06 -9.26
N LEU A 78 22.98 3.32 -9.66
CA LEU A 78 21.87 4.21 -10.02
C LEU A 78 21.58 4.27 -11.53
N SER A 79 22.52 3.84 -12.38
CA SER A 79 22.31 3.79 -13.83
C SER A 79 21.55 2.53 -14.25
N MET A 80 20.32 2.69 -14.76
CA MET A 80 19.41 1.58 -15.14
C MET A 80 19.86 0.73 -16.35
N GLY A 81 21.07 0.94 -16.89
CA GLY A 81 21.63 0.19 -18.03
C GLY A 81 23.04 -0.38 -17.77
N ALA A 82 23.53 -0.39 -16.53
CA ALA A 82 24.89 -0.83 -16.24
C ALA A 82 25.09 -2.33 -16.48
N SER A 83 25.98 -2.69 -17.41
CA SER A 83 26.43 -4.07 -17.61
C SER A 83 27.24 -4.56 -16.41
N MET A 84 26.88 -5.72 -15.85
CA MET A 84 27.58 -6.34 -14.73
C MET A 84 29.06 -6.63 -15.03
N THR A 85 29.40 -7.00 -16.26
CA THR A 85 30.79 -7.25 -16.66
C THR A 85 31.66 -5.99 -16.62
N ILE A 86 31.10 -4.83 -17.00
CA ILE A 86 31.77 -3.52 -16.92
C ILE A 86 32.00 -3.14 -15.45
N TYR A 87 31.03 -3.42 -14.59
CA TYR A 87 31.13 -3.17 -13.16
C TYR A 87 32.22 -4.02 -12.49
N GLU A 88 32.26 -5.32 -12.79
CA GLU A 88 33.26 -6.25 -12.25
C GLU A 88 34.67 -5.91 -12.73
N GLU A 89 34.85 -5.58 -14.01
CA GLU A 89 36.16 -5.19 -14.55
C GLU A 89 36.64 -3.84 -13.98
N SER A 90 35.70 -2.91 -13.73
CA SER A 90 35.97 -1.64 -13.04
C SER A 90 36.42 -1.85 -11.58
N LEU A 91 35.76 -2.76 -10.85
CA LEU A 91 36.15 -3.12 -9.48
C LEU A 91 37.52 -3.78 -9.43
N SER A 92 37.81 -4.70 -10.34
CA SER A 92 39.13 -5.33 -10.45
C SER A 92 40.21 -4.29 -10.68
N LYS A 93 39.97 -3.32 -11.58
CA LYS A 93 40.98 -2.30 -11.87
C LYS A 93 41.18 -1.30 -10.73
N MET A 94 40.12 -0.95 -10.00
CA MET A 94 40.23 -0.13 -8.80
C MET A 94 40.95 -0.86 -7.66
N ALA A 95 40.80 -2.18 -7.55
CA ALA A 95 41.54 -3.01 -6.60
C ALA A 95 43.04 -3.09 -6.94
N ASP A 96 43.39 -3.24 -8.22
CA ASP A 96 44.78 -3.19 -8.69
C ASP A 96 45.41 -1.83 -8.37
N LEU A 97 44.70 -0.73 -8.67
CA LEU A 97 45.16 0.63 -8.37
C LEU A 97 45.26 0.91 -6.86
N ALA A 98 44.34 0.35 -6.05
CA ALA A 98 44.45 0.41 -4.59
C ALA A 98 45.74 -0.25 -4.10
N SER A 99 46.07 -1.42 -4.67
CA SER A 99 47.30 -2.15 -4.37
C SER A 99 48.56 -1.38 -4.80
N GLU A 100 48.48 -0.61 -5.88
CA GLU A 100 49.53 0.32 -6.33
C GLU A 100 49.58 1.65 -5.56
N MET A 101 48.53 2.02 -4.84
CA MET A 101 48.54 3.18 -3.91
C MET A 101 49.11 2.80 -2.54
N THR A 102 48.93 1.55 -2.12
CA THR A 102 49.57 1.00 -0.92
C THR A 102 51.07 0.68 -1.11
N GLY A 103 51.59 0.67 -2.36
CA GLY A 103 53.03 0.60 -2.67
C GLY A 103 53.56 1.87 -3.35
N PRO A 104 54.43 2.65 -2.69
CA PRO A 104 55.86 2.34 -2.58
C PRO A 104 56.29 1.95 -1.17
N SER A 105 55.42 2.14 -0.17
CA SER A 105 55.71 1.82 1.21
C SER A 105 55.67 0.32 1.46
N GLU A 106 54.80 -0.47 0.80
CA GLU A 106 54.74 -1.91 1.03
C GLU A 106 55.89 -2.68 0.37
N GLU A 107 56.35 -2.29 -0.82
CA GLU A 107 57.59 -2.82 -1.41
C GLU A 107 58.84 -2.35 -0.66
N GLU A 108 58.91 -1.08 -0.24
CA GLU A 108 60.03 -0.57 0.56
C GLU A 108 60.02 -1.15 1.97
N LEU A 109 58.84 -1.41 2.56
CA LEU A 109 58.68 -2.14 3.81
C LEU A 109 59.00 -3.61 3.63
N LYS A 110 58.69 -4.23 2.49
CA LYS A 110 59.09 -5.61 2.17
C LYS A 110 60.60 -5.68 1.99
N ARG A 111 61.23 -4.78 1.23
CA ARG A 111 62.70 -4.66 1.08
C ARG A 111 63.40 -4.29 2.38
N ARG A 112 62.79 -3.44 3.23
CA ARG A 112 63.29 -3.15 4.58
C ARG A 112 63.08 -4.33 5.51
N ARG A 113 61.96 -5.06 5.44
CA ARG A 113 61.75 -6.31 6.19
C ARG A 113 62.79 -7.32 5.76
N THR A 114 62.96 -7.58 4.46
CA THR A 114 64.00 -8.49 3.93
C THR A 114 65.39 -8.05 4.37
N ARG A 115 65.76 -6.76 4.28
CA ARG A 115 67.06 -6.26 4.78
C ARG A 115 67.21 -6.34 6.31
N ILE A 116 66.15 -6.11 7.08
CA ILE A 116 66.15 -6.22 8.54
C ILE A 116 66.20 -7.69 8.95
N THR A 117 65.51 -8.58 8.26
CA THR A 117 65.52 -10.04 8.45
C THR A 117 66.86 -10.62 8.01
N GLU A 118 67.48 -10.14 6.93
CA GLU A 118 68.84 -10.51 6.52
C GLU A 118 69.90 -9.97 7.49
N ARG A 119 69.78 -8.72 7.97
CA ARG A 119 70.71 -8.17 8.97
C ARG A 119 70.52 -8.79 10.36
N ARG A 120 69.29 -9.08 10.79
CA ARG A 120 69.00 -9.85 12.00
C ARG A 120 69.44 -11.31 11.85
N GLY A 121 69.27 -11.91 10.68
CA GLY A 121 69.79 -13.22 10.35
C GLY A 121 71.33 -13.24 10.42
N GLN A 122 72.01 -12.27 9.81
CA GLN A 122 73.48 -12.18 9.84
C GLN A 122 74.03 -11.82 11.23
N LEU A 123 73.33 -11.01 12.03
CA LEU A 123 73.70 -10.70 13.41
C LEU A 123 73.40 -11.88 14.35
N GLY A 124 72.27 -12.54 14.15
CA GLY A 124 71.84 -13.77 14.83
C GLY A 124 72.80 -14.92 14.56
N GLU A 125 73.20 -15.15 13.31
CA GLU A 125 74.23 -16.13 12.93
C GLU A 125 75.60 -15.80 13.54
N LYS A 126 76.00 -14.52 13.59
CA LYS A 126 77.25 -14.10 14.26
C LYS A 126 77.20 -14.26 15.78
N LEU A 127 76.05 -14.02 16.40
CA LEU A 127 75.82 -14.23 17.84
C LEU A 127 75.68 -15.72 18.17
N LYS A 128 75.08 -16.53 17.30
CA LYS A 128 75.03 -18.01 17.38
C LYS A 128 76.42 -18.62 17.25
N ALA A 129 77.22 -18.18 16.29
CA ALA A 129 78.60 -18.60 16.13
C ALA A 129 79.47 -18.25 17.34
N ARG A 130 79.23 -17.08 17.96
CA ARG A 130 79.93 -16.65 19.18
C ARG A 130 79.44 -17.37 20.45
N ALA A 131 78.14 -17.63 20.57
CA ALA A 131 77.54 -18.38 21.68
C ALA A 131 77.90 -19.87 21.65
N ALA A 132 77.97 -20.47 20.45
CA ALA A 132 78.48 -21.82 20.24
C ALA A 132 79.98 -21.93 20.60
N ALA A 133 80.75 -20.85 20.41
CA ALA A 133 82.17 -20.78 20.77
C ALA A 133 82.43 -20.55 22.27
N GLU A 134 81.53 -19.89 23.01
CA GLU A 134 81.82 -19.44 24.38
C GLU A 134 81.14 -20.22 25.51
N GLN A 135 80.07 -21.03 25.30
CA GLN A 135 79.58 -22.07 26.25
C GLN A 135 78.24 -22.71 25.78
N GLY A 136 78.31 -23.89 25.13
CA GLY A 136 77.22 -24.89 25.03
C GLY A 136 76.02 -24.53 24.13
N THR A 137 75.79 -25.33 23.09
CA THR A 137 74.66 -25.25 22.12
C THR A 137 73.29 -24.97 22.77
N ALA A 138 73.03 -25.51 23.96
CA ALA A 138 71.80 -25.29 24.72
C ALA A 138 71.53 -23.81 25.09
N LYS A 139 72.55 -22.97 25.27
CA LYS A 139 72.37 -21.53 25.56
C LYS A 139 71.98 -20.72 24.31
N ALA A 140 72.46 -21.14 23.14
CA ALA A 140 72.13 -20.51 21.85
C ALA A 140 70.69 -20.83 21.44
N ASP A 141 70.26 -22.08 21.59
CA ASP A 141 68.87 -22.51 21.32
C ASP A 141 67.87 -21.80 22.24
N LEU A 142 68.21 -21.63 23.52
CA LEU A 142 67.39 -20.88 24.48
C LEU A 142 67.29 -19.39 24.11
N ALA A 143 68.37 -18.78 23.60
CA ALA A 143 68.36 -17.39 23.16
C ALA A 143 67.47 -17.20 21.92
N GLU A 144 67.53 -18.12 20.96
CA GLU A 144 66.66 -18.14 19.77
C GLU A 144 65.19 -18.32 20.12
N GLN A 145 64.87 -19.25 21.04
CA GLN A 145 63.50 -19.43 21.53
C GLN A 145 62.95 -18.18 22.23
N ARG A 146 63.79 -17.45 22.98
CA ARG A 146 63.40 -16.17 23.61
C ARG A 146 63.15 -15.06 22.58
N GLU A 147 63.94 -14.98 21.53
CA GLU A 147 63.73 -14.00 20.46
C GLU A 147 62.43 -14.30 19.68
N LEU A 148 62.18 -15.57 19.35
CA LEU A 148 60.95 -16.00 18.68
C LEU A 148 59.71 -15.75 19.56
N LEU A 149 59.80 -16.05 20.86
CA LEU A 149 58.73 -15.76 21.81
C LEU A 149 58.45 -14.25 21.89
N SER A 150 59.49 -13.42 22.01
CA SER A 150 59.33 -11.96 22.04
C SER A 150 58.71 -11.39 20.75
N ALA A 151 59.09 -11.93 19.59
CA ALA A 151 58.53 -11.54 18.31
C ALA A 151 57.06 -11.99 18.14
N TYR A 152 56.72 -13.17 18.64
CA TYR A 152 55.34 -13.67 18.73
C TYR A 152 54.48 -12.79 19.64
N GLU A 153 54.95 -12.50 20.86
CA GLU A 153 54.26 -11.62 21.82
C GLU A 153 54.02 -10.22 21.24
N ALA A 154 55.02 -9.63 20.57
CA ALA A 154 54.86 -8.34 19.90
C ALA A 154 53.77 -8.38 18.81
N THR A 155 53.71 -9.49 18.06
CA THR A 155 52.70 -9.69 17.01
C THR A 155 51.30 -9.85 17.59
N PHE A 156 51.16 -10.58 18.71
CA PHE A 156 49.91 -10.77 19.42
C PHE A 156 49.44 -9.47 20.09
N ASN A 157 50.32 -8.74 20.78
CA ASN A 157 50.00 -7.47 21.41
C ASN A 157 49.52 -6.42 20.39
N ALA A 158 50.12 -6.39 19.20
CA ALA A 158 49.66 -5.52 18.11
C ALA A 158 48.25 -5.89 17.61
N TYR A 159 47.94 -7.19 17.52
CA TYR A 159 46.61 -7.68 17.16
C TYR A 159 45.58 -7.34 18.25
N GLN A 160 45.91 -7.58 19.53
CA GLN A 160 45.06 -7.23 20.66
C GLN A 160 44.76 -5.73 20.70
N SER A 161 45.77 -4.88 20.52
CA SER A 161 45.58 -3.42 20.47
C SER A 161 44.69 -2.98 19.30
N ALA A 162 44.85 -3.59 18.12
CA ALA A 162 44.01 -3.30 16.96
C ALA A 162 42.54 -3.72 17.18
N VAL A 163 42.30 -4.85 17.83
CA VAL A 163 40.94 -5.30 18.19
C VAL A 163 40.34 -4.38 19.27
N GLN A 164 41.12 -3.99 20.29
CA GLN A 164 40.69 -3.06 21.33
C GLN A 164 40.32 -1.67 20.77
N ALA A 165 40.99 -1.21 19.73
CA ALA A 165 40.64 0.05 19.06
C ALA A 165 39.24 0.04 18.43
N LEU A 166 38.71 -1.14 18.06
CA LEU A 166 37.35 -1.28 17.53
C LEU A 166 36.28 -1.49 18.61
N ALA A 167 36.68 -1.76 19.85
CA ALA A 167 35.75 -2.06 20.93
C ALA A 167 34.71 -0.95 21.20
N PRO A 168 35.06 0.35 21.21
CA PRO A 168 34.08 1.42 21.40
C PRO A 168 32.99 1.41 20.33
N ALA A 169 33.38 1.30 19.04
CA ALA A 169 32.42 1.27 17.94
C ALA A 169 31.50 0.04 17.97
N ILE A 170 31.99 -1.11 18.44
CA ILE A 170 31.18 -2.32 18.62
C ILE A 170 30.16 -2.10 19.76
N THR A 171 30.58 -1.46 20.86
CA THR A 171 29.69 -1.10 21.97
C THR A 171 28.60 -0.13 21.51
N ASP A 172 28.97 0.91 20.74
CA ASP A 172 28.00 1.88 20.21
C ASP A 172 26.93 1.21 19.35
N VAL A 173 27.33 0.30 18.44
CA VAL A 173 26.39 -0.48 17.61
C VAL A 173 25.50 -1.39 18.46
N TYR A 174 26.05 -1.98 19.52
CA TYR A 174 25.27 -2.82 20.42
C TYR A 174 24.24 -2.01 21.23
N GLU A 175 24.62 -0.85 21.77
CA GLU A 175 23.71 0.03 22.50
C GLU A 175 22.61 0.59 21.59
N ASP A 176 22.95 0.96 20.36
CA ASP A 176 21.98 1.36 19.36
C ASP A 176 21.03 0.20 19.01
N PHE A 177 21.55 -1.02 18.83
CA PHE A 177 20.73 -2.20 18.61
C PHE A 177 19.76 -2.47 19.77
N VAL A 178 20.20 -2.34 21.01
CA VAL A 178 19.34 -2.53 22.19
C VAL A 178 18.21 -1.50 22.20
N THR A 179 18.54 -0.24 21.91
CA THR A 179 17.56 0.85 21.80
C THR A 179 16.56 0.58 20.68
N TYR A 180 17.05 0.22 19.49
CA TYR A 180 16.22 -0.14 18.35
C TYR A 180 15.30 -1.32 18.68
N ARG A 181 15.82 -2.39 19.27
CA ARG A 181 15.03 -3.54 19.69
C ARG A 181 13.94 -3.15 20.69
N GLY A 182 14.21 -2.22 21.60
CA GLY A 182 13.25 -1.71 22.56
C GLY A 182 12.02 -1.04 21.93
N THR A 183 12.11 -0.54 20.70
CA THR A 183 10.97 0.12 20.02
C THR A 183 10.02 -0.85 19.31
N GLU A 184 10.36 -2.13 19.19
CA GLU A 184 9.60 -3.07 18.35
C GLU A 184 8.14 -3.20 18.78
N ALA A 185 7.87 -3.34 20.07
CA ALA A 185 6.51 -3.46 20.58
C ALA A 185 5.67 -2.21 20.27
N ALA A 186 6.27 -1.02 20.35
CA ALA A 186 5.59 0.23 20.05
C ALA A 186 5.21 0.34 18.57
N VAL A 187 6.08 -0.13 17.67
CA VAL A 187 5.83 -0.10 16.22
C VAL A 187 4.68 -1.02 15.85
N PHE A 188 4.65 -2.24 16.41
CA PHE A 188 3.53 -3.16 16.17
C PHE A 188 2.22 -2.66 16.79
N ALA A 189 2.27 -2.03 17.96
CA ALA A 189 1.10 -1.38 18.55
C ALA A 189 0.57 -0.24 17.68
N GLN A 190 1.44 0.57 17.07
CA GLN A 190 1.04 1.61 16.11
C GLN A 190 0.41 1.03 14.84
N LEU A 191 0.97 -0.05 14.30
CA LEU A 191 0.40 -0.74 13.13
C LEU A 191 -1.00 -1.33 13.44
N GLU A 192 -1.17 -1.89 14.63
CA GLU A 192 -2.45 -2.40 15.12
C GLU A 192 -3.48 -1.28 15.33
N ASP A 193 -3.08 -0.16 15.94
CA ASP A 193 -3.93 1.02 16.11
C ASP A 193 -4.40 1.59 14.76
N ILE A 194 -3.49 1.73 13.78
CA ILE A 194 -3.86 2.17 12.43
C ILE A 194 -4.88 1.20 11.83
N ALA A 195 -4.69 -0.13 11.98
CA ALA A 195 -5.63 -1.12 11.49
C ALA A 195 -7.00 -1.04 12.18
N GLN A 196 -7.02 -0.81 13.50
CA GLN A 196 -8.25 -0.67 14.26
C GLN A 196 -9.00 0.60 13.88
N ARG A 197 -8.31 1.75 13.78
CA ARG A 197 -8.89 3.01 13.29
C ARG A 197 -9.37 2.88 11.85
N ALA A 198 -8.64 2.15 11.00
CA ALA A 198 -9.07 1.84 9.64
C ALA A 198 -10.42 1.10 9.61
N SER A 199 -10.65 0.16 10.52
CA SER A 199 -11.86 -0.69 10.52
C SER A 199 -13.18 0.04 10.81
N THR A 200 -13.13 1.21 11.44
CA THR A 200 -14.31 2.00 11.82
C THR A 200 -14.38 3.36 11.13
N SER A 201 -13.36 3.74 10.37
CA SER A 201 -13.29 5.06 9.75
C SER A 201 -14.16 5.18 8.50
N THR A 202 -14.49 6.44 8.23
CA THR A 202 -15.22 6.92 7.06
C THR A 202 -14.30 7.10 5.86
N ILE A 203 -14.89 7.34 4.69
CA ILE A 203 -14.14 7.53 3.43
C ILE A 203 -13.15 8.70 3.50
N ALA A 204 -13.52 9.78 4.20
CA ALA A 204 -12.68 10.98 4.34
C ALA A 204 -11.45 10.72 5.21
N GLN A 205 -11.52 9.76 6.13
CA GLN A 205 -10.44 9.41 7.06
C GLN A 205 -9.45 8.38 6.47
N MET A 206 -9.80 7.72 5.35
CA MET A 206 -8.94 6.71 4.71
C MET A 206 -7.61 7.30 4.20
N GLY A 207 -7.65 8.46 3.55
CA GLY A 207 -6.45 9.11 3.00
C GLY A 207 -5.41 9.47 4.07
N PRO A 208 -5.80 10.16 5.16
CA PRO A 208 -4.90 10.42 6.29
C PRO A 208 -4.26 9.15 6.89
N LEU A 209 -5.04 8.07 7.06
CA LEU A 209 -4.53 6.80 7.59
C LEU A 209 -3.51 6.13 6.66
N GLN A 210 -3.72 6.19 5.34
CA GLN A 210 -2.74 5.72 4.36
C GLN A 210 -1.43 6.51 4.45
N LEU A 211 -1.51 7.84 4.58
CA LEU A 211 -0.33 8.71 4.70
C LEU A 211 0.43 8.44 6.01
N GLU A 212 -0.29 8.25 7.11
CA GLU A 212 0.29 7.90 8.41
C GLU A 212 1.06 6.57 8.33
N LEU A 213 0.47 5.55 7.71
CA LEU A 213 1.11 4.25 7.51
C LEU A 213 2.37 4.34 6.63
N VAL A 214 2.33 5.10 5.54
CA VAL A 214 3.50 5.33 4.67
C VAL A 214 4.60 6.07 5.43
N THR A 215 4.23 7.02 6.29
CA THR A 215 5.18 7.77 7.11
C THR A 215 5.85 6.85 8.14
N LEU A 216 5.07 6.01 8.83
CA LEU A 216 5.60 5.00 9.75
C LEU A 216 6.58 4.05 9.03
N ALA A 217 6.21 3.56 7.85
CA ALA A 217 7.08 2.69 7.05
C ALA A 217 8.41 3.35 6.66
N ARG A 218 8.39 4.64 6.32
CA ARG A 218 9.61 5.41 6.02
C ARG A 218 10.49 5.56 7.26
N THR A 219 9.92 5.93 8.40
CA THR A 219 10.65 6.05 9.66
C THR A 219 11.30 4.72 10.06
N GLU A 220 10.55 3.62 9.96
CA GLU A 220 11.05 2.29 10.32
C GLU A 220 12.05 1.69 9.33
N SER A 221 12.23 2.27 8.14
CA SER A 221 13.16 1.77 7.12
C SER A 221 14.61 2.25 7.32
N GLN A 222 14.81 3.44 7.89
CA GLN A 222 16.13 4.08 7.92
C GLN A 222 17.06 3.46 8.98
N ARG A 223 16.56 3.26 10.20
CA ARG A 223 17.35 2.76 11.32
C ARG A 223 17.89 1.33 11.12
N PRO A 224 17.10 0.33 10.66
CA PRO A 224 17.64 -1.02 10.43
C PRO A 224 18.72 -1.05 9.34
N GLN A 225 18.59 -0.23 8.29
CA GLN A 225 19.61 -0.15 7.24
C GLN A 225 20.93 0.40 7.77
N ALA A 226 20.89 1.45 8.60
CA ALA A 226 22.08 2.00 9.24
C ALA A 226 22.76 0.96 10.16
N LEU A 227 21.98 0.29 11.02
CA LEU A 227 22.49 -0.78 11.90
C LEU A 227 23.09 -1.95 11.12
N TRP A 228 22.45 -2.34 10.02
CA TRP A 228 22.93 -3.40 9.15
C TRP A 228 24.27 -3.05 8.51
N MET A 229 24.38 -1.85 7.93
CA MET A 229 25.60 -1.37 7.27
C MET A 229 26.76 -1.29 8.26
N GLU A 230 26.56 -0.67 9.43
CA GLU A 230 27.60 -0.55 10.45
C GLU A 230 28.03 -1.91 11.01
N SER A 231 27.08 -2.82 11.24
CA SER A 231 27.39 -4.18 11.69
C SER A 231 28.23 -4.95 10.68
N ARG A 232 27.91 -4.83 9.38
CA ARG A 232 28.68 -5.44 8.28
C ARG A 232 30.07 -4.81 8.16
N ARG A 233 30.16 -3.48 8.24
CA ARG A 233 31.44 -2.74 8.17
C ARG A 233 32.38 -3.18 9.29
N LEU A 234 31.92 -3.22 10.53
CA LEU A 234 32.71 -3.66 11.68
C LEU A 234 33.04 -5.16 11.61
N GLY A 235 32.09 -5.99 11.18
CA GLY A 235 32.33 -7.43 10.98
C GLY A 235 33.44 -7.70 9.96
N ASN A 236 33.44 -6.96 8.86
CA ASN A 236 34.50 -7.04 7.84
C ASN A 236 35.85 -6.57 8.37
N ALA A 237 35.89 -5.46 9.14
CA ALA A 237 37.12 -4.98 9.76
C ALA A 237 37.72 -6.01 10.73
N LEU A 238 36.88 -6.64 11.56
CA LEU A 238 37.29 -7.72 12.45
C LEU A 238 37.81 -8.97 11.70
N SER A 239 37.14 -9.36 10.62
CA SER A 239 37.58 -10.48 9.77
C SER A 239 38.93 -10.19 9.10
N GLN A 240 39.13 -8.96 8.62
CA GLN A 240 40.38 -8.52 8.02
C GLN A 240 41.52 -8.53 9.06
N LEU A 241 41.28 -8.03 10.28
CA LEU A 241 42.27 -8.09 11.36
C LEU A 241 42.67 -9.53 11.69
N GLN A 242 41.70 -10.45 11.73
CA GLN A 242 41.98 -11.86 11.97
C GLN A 242 42.80 -12.49 10.84
N THR A 243 42.44 -12.21 9.59
CA THR A 243 43.17 -12.72 8.41
C THR A 243 44.61 -12.20 8.39
N LEU A 244 44.80 -10.91 8.68
CA LEU A 244 46.13 -10.30 8.77
C LEU A 244 46.95 -10.88 9.93
N HIS A 245 46.32 -11.16 11.07
CA HIS A 245 46.98 -11.80 12.20
C HIS A 245 47.42 -13.23 11.85
N GLN A 246 46.54 -14.04 11.24
CA GLN A 246 46.87 -15.39 10.79
C GLN A 246 48.01 -15.40 9.77
N ALA A 247 48.00 -14.49 8.80
CA ALA A 247 49.09 -14.34 7.83
C ALA A 247 50.43 -13.99 8.50
N ARG A 248 50.43 -13.17 9.56
CA ARG A 248 51.63 -12.86 10.35
C ARG A 248 52.09 -14.03 11.22
N LEU A 249 51.15 -14.78 11.77
CA LEU A 249 51.45 -15.97 12.59
C LEU A 249 51.96 -17.15 11.78
N ALA A 250 51.71 -17.21 10.46
CA ALA A 250 52.22 -18.26 9.59
C ALA A 250 53.75 -18.44 9.68
N HIS A 251 54.49 -17.35 9.91
CA HIS A 251 55.95 -17.41 10.10
C HIS A 251 56.39 -18.12 11.39
N TYR A 252 55.50 -18.23 12.38
CA TYR A 252 55.76 -18.85 13.68
C TYR A 252 55.02 -20.19 13.85
N ALA A 253 54.53 -20.79 12.77
CA ALA A 253 53.73 -22.03 12.82
C ALA A 253 54.48 -23.20 13.47
N ASP A 254 55.75 -23.40 13.12
CA ASP A 254 56.59 -24.47 13.70
C ASP A 254 56.83 -24.24 15.20
N PHE A 255 57.08 -22.99 15.60
CA PHE A 255 57.30 -22.62 17.00
C PHE A 255 56.04 -22.84 17.84
N THR A 256 54.89 -22.33 17.39
CA THR A 256 53.60 -22.50 18.08
C THR A 256 53.18 -23.96 18.18
N THR A 257 53.42 -24.77 17.15
CA THR A 257 53.12 -26.21 17.15
C THR A 257 54.01 -26.97 18.13
N ARG A 258 55.33 -26.73 18.10
CA ARG A 258 56.30 -27.41 19.01
C ARG A 258 56.05 -27.10 20.49
N HIS A 259 55.56 -25.90 20.79
CA HIS A 259 55.30 -25.44 22.16
C HIS A 259 53.82 -25.47 22.56
N ALA A 260 52.95 -26.07 21.73
CA ALA A 260 51.51 -26.19 21.96
C ALA A 260 50.82 -24.85 22.32
N ILE A 261 51.24 -23.76 21.68
CA ILE A 261 50.68 -22.42 21.92
C ILE A 261 49.35 -22.30 21.15
N PRO A 262 48.21 -22.02 21.82
CA PRO A 262 46.92 -21.92 21.16
C PRO A 262 46.82 -20.65 20.31
N GLN A 263 46.26 -20.78 19.11
CA GLN A 263 45.91 -19.63 18.27
C GLN A 263 44.59 -19.04 18.76
N VAL A 264 44.65 -17.90 19.44
CA VAL A 264 43.46 -17.22 19.99
C VAL A 264 42.84 -16.33 18.92
N ASN A 265 41.54 -16.52 18.68
CA ASN A 265 40.74 -15.61 17.86
C ASN A 265 39.99 -14.62 18.76
N LEU A 266 40.44 -13.37 18.80
CA LEU A 266 39.80 -12.32 19.61
C LEU A 266 38.57 -11.70 18.92
N THR A 267 38.32 -12.01 17.64
CA THR A 267 37.24 -11.37 16.87
C THR A 267 35.97 -12.20 16.75
N GLU A 268 36.04 -13.51 17.02
CA GLU A 268 34.94 -14.45 16.79
C GLU A 268 33.64 -14.03 17.48
N ARG A 269 33.70 -13.78 18.79
CA ARG A 269 32.52 -13.42 19.59
C ARG A 269 31.88 -12.12 19.10
N SER A 270 32.68 -11.10 18.84
CA SER A 270 32.20 -9.81 18.32
C SER A 270 31.62 -9.97 16.91
N GLY A 271 32.23 -10.80 16.06
CA GLY A 271 31.71 -11.12 14.74
C GLY A 271 30.34 -11.80 14.78
N VAL A 272 30.13 -12.76 15.69
CA VAL A 272 28.83 -13.40 15.90
C VAL A 272 27.76 -12.39 16.33
N ILE A 273 28.10 -11.49 17.27
CA ILE A 273 27.17 -10.45 17.74
C ILE A 273 26.75 -9.54 16.58
N LEU A 274 27.70 -9.02 15.81
CA LEU A 274 27.42 -8.12 14.69
C LEU A 274 26.59 -8.81 13.59
N ASN A 275 26.88 -10.07 13.30
CA ASN A 275 26.08 -10.86 12.35
C ASN A 275 24.64 -11.05 12.83
N ASN A 276 24.43 -11.31 14.13
CA ASN A 276 23.09 -11.42 14.70
C ASN A 276 22.34 -10.08 14.65
N ILE A 277 23.01 -8.96 14.92
CA ILE A 277 22.41 -7.62 14.82
C ILE A 277 21.98 -7.32 13.38
N ALA A 278 22.84 -7.63 12.39
CA ALA A 278 22.52 -7.48 10.98
C ALA A 278 21.32 -8.35 10.58
N GLY A 279 21.35 -9.65 10.92
CA GLY A 279 20.26 -10.57 10.60
C GLY A 279 18.93 -10.19 11.26
N TYR A 280 18.97 -9.69 12.49
CA TYR A 280 17.78 -9.19 13.18
C TYR A 280 17.19 -7.96 12.50
N SER A 281 18.04 -6.99 12.13
CA SER A 281 17.62 -5.76 11.46
C SER A 281 16.93 -6.06 10.14
N ASP A 282 17.49 -6.98 9.34
CA ASP A 282 16.87 -7.46 8.10
C ASP A 282 15.52 -8.15 8.35
N ALA A 283 15.47 -9.07 9.32
CA ALA A 283 14.25 -9.81 9.64
C ALA A 283 13.12 -8.89 10.13
N ARG A 284 13.44 -7.91 11.00
CA ARG A 284 12.46 -6.92 11.46
C ARG A 284 11.97 -6.04 10.32
N TYR A 285 12.88 -5.53 9.49
CA TYR A 285 12.51 -4.73 8.32
C TYR A 285 11.55 -5.49 7.41
N ALA A 286 11.86 -6.74 7.08
CA ALA A 286 10.99 -7.59 6.25
C ALA A 286 9.61 -7.81 6.88
N ARG A 287 9.54 -8.06 8.20
CA ARG A 287 8.26 -8.21 8.92
C ARG A 287 7.42 -6.94 8.87
N VAL A 288 8.01 -5.78 9.17
CA VAL A 288 7.31 -4.49 9.15
C VAL A 288 6.84 -4.16 7.73
N ALA A 289 7.70 -4.33 6.73
CA ALA A 289 7.35 -4.07 5.33
C ALA A 289 6.17 -4.93 4.85
N GLU A 290 6.13 -6.21 5.23
CA GLU A 290 5.02 -7.11 4.88
C GLU A 290 3.70 -6.70 5.57
N VAL A 291 3.75 -6.30 6.85
CA VAL A 291 2.56 -5.81 7.57
C VAL A 291 2.05 -4.51 6.95
N VAL A 292 2.94 -3.56 6.67
CA VAL A 292 2.60 -2.29 6.00
C VAL A 292 1.94 -2.56 4.64
N LYS A 293 2.53 -3.45 3.84
CA LYS A 293 1.98 -3.83 2.53
C LYS A 293 0.57 -4.39 2.64
N LYS A 294 0.34 -5.34 3.55
CA LYS A 294 -0.99 -5.92 3.79
C LYS A 294 -1.99 -4.88 4.27
N LEU A 295 -1.57 -3.99 5.17
CA LEU A 295 -2.44 -2.96 5.73
C LEU A 295 -2.82 -1.90 4.68
N LEU A 296 -1.89 -1.49 3.81
CA LEU A 296 -2.19 -0.63 2.66
C LEU A 296 -3.21 -1.28 1.72
N GLN A 297 -3.05 -2.56 1.39
CA GLN A 297 -4.03 -3.30 0.58
C GLN A 297 -5.40 -3.35 1.24
N GLY A 298 -5.47 -3.63 2.55
CA GLY A 298 -6.71 -3.64 3.32
C GLY A 298 -7.39 -2.27 3.35
N LEU A 299 -6.63 -1.19 3.52
CA LEU A 299 -7.12 0.19 3.46
C LEU A 299 -7.72 0.52 2.08
N THR A 300 -7.05 0.14 0.99
CA THR A 300 -7.58 0.32 -0.37
C THR A 300 -8.88 -0.46 -0.58
N GLN A 301 -8.92 -1.74 -0.19
CA GLN A 301 -10.12 -2.56 -0.31
C GLN A 301 -11.30 -1.97 0.48
N ARG A 302 -11.04 -1.51 1.70
CA ARG A 302 -12.06 -0.84 2.51
C ARG A 302 -12.55 0.44 1.86
N GLN A 303 -11.65 1.27 1.33
CA GLN A 303 -12.03 2.49 0.63
C GLN A 303 -12.97 2.17 -0.54
N THR A 304 -12.63 1.18 -1.37
CA THR A 304 -13.50 0.72 -2.46
C THR A 304 -14.85 0.22 -1.96
N ALA A 305 -14.88 -0.55 -0.86
CA ALA A 305 -16.12 -1.03 -0.27
C ALA A 305 -17.01 0.12 0.26
N LEU A 306 -16.42 1.15 0.88
CA LEU A 306 -17.14 2.33 1.34
C LEU A 306 -17.72 3.14 0.18
N VAL A 307 -16.99 3.30 -0.94
CA VAL A 307 -17.52 3.95 -2.16
C VAL A 307 -18.72 3.17 -2.68
N ALA A 308 -18.61 1.84 -2.79
CA ALA A 308 -19.68 0.98 -3.28
C ALA A 308 -20.92 1.04 -2.37
N ALA A 309 -20.73 1.03 -1.05
CA ALA A 309 -21.82 1.13 -0.08
C ALA A 309 -22.56 2.48 -0.17
N GLN A 310 -21.84 3.60 -0.37
CA GLN A 310 -22.46 4.90 -0.58
C GLN A 310 -23.27 4.96 -1.88
N ALA A 311 -22.76 4.36 -2.96
CA ALA A 311 -23.48 4.27 -4.24
C ALA A 311 -24.75 3.41 -4.15
N ASP A 312 -24.70 2.29 -3.43
CA ASP A 312 -25.89 1.42 -3.21
C ASP A 312 -26.96 2.14 -2.40
N LEU A 313 -26.58 2.82 -1.31
CA LEU A 313 -27.52 3.62 -0.50
C LEU A 313 -28.22 4.68 -1.36
N ALA A 314 -27.47 5.44 -2.16
CA ALA A 314 -28.03 6.44 -3.05
C ALA A 314 -29.01 5.81 -4.07
N THR A 315 -28.65 4.67 -4.64
CA THR A 315 -29.49 3.94 -5.60
C THR A 315 -30.80 3.48 -4.96
N ARG A 316 -30.74 2.88 -3.76
CA ARG A 316 -31.94 2.47 -3.01
C ARG A 316 -32.84 3.65 -2.67
N GLN A 317 -32.26 4.79 -2.29
CA GLN A 317 -33.01 6.00 -2.00
C GLN A 317 -33.69 6.55 -3.27
N THR A 318 -33.01 6.55 -4.40
CA THR A 318 -33.61 6.93 -5.70
C THR A 318 -34.75 5.99 -6.09
N MET A 319 -34.59 4.67 -5.92
CA MET A 319 -35.66 3.70 -6.19
C MET A 319 -36.86 3.89 -5.25
N ALA A 320 -36.63 4.13 -3.96
CA ALA A 320 -37.70 4.41 -2.99
C ALA A 320 -38.46 5.70 -3.34
N ASN A 321 -37.74 6.76 -3.72
CA ASN A 321 -38.35 8.01 -4.15
C ASN A 321 -39.15 7.83 -5.46
N ALA A 322 -38.61 7.09 -6.43
CA ALA A 322 -39.31 6.80 -7.69
C ALA A 322 -40.57 5.94 -7.47
N ALA A 323 -40.52 4.94 -6.59
CA ALA A 323 -41.67 4.13 -6.24
C ALA A 323 -42.75 4.96 -5.52
N THR A 324 -42.34 5.84 -4.60
CA THR A 324 -43.25 6.76 -3.90
C THR A 324 -43.91 7.73 -4.88
N LEU A 325 -43.14 8.29 -5.82
CA LEU A 325 -43.66 9.19 -6.86
C LEU A 325 -44.65 8.47 -7.77
N LYS A 326 -44.32 7.26 -8.23
CA LYS A 326 -45.20 6.45 -9.08
C LYS A 326 -46.51 6.10 -8.36
N ALA A 327 -46.44 5.64 -7.11
CA ALA A 327 -47.62 5.37 -6.28
C ALA A 327 -48.49 6.61 -6.11
N SER A 328 -47.87 7.78 -5.90
CA SER A 328 -48.61 9.05 -5.80
C SER A 328 -49.31 9.42 -7.10
N GLN A 329 -48.64 9.27 -8.25
CA GLN A 329 -49.20 9.55 -9.57
C GLN A 329 -50.36 8.61 -9.90
N GLU A 330 -50.21 7.30 -9.67
CA GLU A 330 -51.25 6.30 -9.91
C GLU A 330 -52.47 6.52 -9.02
N PHE A 331 -52.25 6.84 -7.73
CA PHE A 331 -53.32 7.13 -6.80
C PHE A 331 -54.10 8.40 -7.18
N LEU A 332 -53.39 9.47 -7.54
CA LEU A 332 -54.00 10.70 -8.04
C LEU A 332 -54.79 10.46 -9.33
N ALA A 333 -54.25 9.69 -10.27
CA ALA A 333 -54.94 9.34 -11.51
C ALA A 333 -56.23 8.56 -11.25
N SER A 334 -56.18 7.55 -10.36
CA SER A 334 -57.36 6.80 -9.93
C SER A 334 -58.40 7.69 -9.22
N ALA A 335 -57.95 8.56 -8.32
CA ALA A 335 -58.81 9.53 -7.64
C ALA A 335 -59.52 10.44 -8.66
N ASN A 336 -58.79 11.02 -9.61
CA ASN A 336 -59.34 11.87 -10.66
C ASN A 336 -60.30 11.13 -11.60
N ALA A 337 -60.00 9.87 -11.94
CA ALA A 337 -60.89 9.05 -12.76
C ALA A 337 -62.22 8.80 -12.02
N ARG A 338 -62.17 8.47 -10.73
CA ARG A 338 -63.36 8.25 -9.89
C ARG A 338 -64.18 9.52 -9.72
N THR A 339 -63.54 10.67 -9.44
CA THR A 339 -64.25 11.95 -9.33
C THR A 339 -64.89 12.37 -10.66
N THR A 340 -64.25 12.07 -11.79
CA THR A 340 -64.82 12.33 -13.13
C THR A 340 -66.04 11.44 -13.39
N ALA A 341 -65.93 10.14 -13.13
CA ALA A 341 -67.04 9.18 -13.32
C ALA A 341 -68.26 9.49 -12.43
N LEU A 342 -68.01 9.99 -11.22
CA LEU A 342 -69.05 10.37 -10.25
C LEU A 342 -70.09 11.30 -10.86
N TRP A 343 -69.64 12.30 -11.62
CA TRP A 343 -70.48 13.35 -12.19
C TRP A 343 -70.94 13.11 -13.63
N GLN A 344 -70.57 11.97 -14.24
CA GLN A 344 -71.14 11.58 -15.53
C GLN A 344 -72.64 11.31 -15.41
N LEU A 345 -73.42 11.66 -16.44
CA LEU A 345 -74.86 11.40 -16.42
C LEU A 345 -75.14 9.88 -16.47
N PRO A 346 -76.11 9.38 -15.69
CA PRO A 346 -76.51 7.97 -15.76
C PRO A 346 -77.15 7.63 -17.12
N PRO A 347 -77.23 6.34 -17.49
CA PRO A 347 -78.04 5.93 -18.63
C PRO A 347 -79.52 6.23 -18.38
N ARG A 348 -80.28 6.45 -19.45
CA ARG A 348 -81.73 6.72 -19.39
C ARG A 348 -82.54 5.54 -19.92
N SER A 349 -83.75 5.38 -19.41
CA SER A 349 -84.79 4.51 -19.95
C SER A 349 -85.17 4.95 -21.36
N GLN A 350 -85.54 4.01 -22.23
CA GLN A 350 -85.86 4.33 -23.62
C GLN A 350 -87.25 4.95 -23.76
N THR A 351 -88.21 4.50 -22.94
CA THR A 351 -89.61 4.94 -23.04
C THR A 351 -89.87 6.24 -22.28
N LEU A 352 -89.46 6.29 -21.01
CA LEU A 352 -89.75 7.43 -20.13
C LEU A 352 -88.64 8.51 -20.10
N ASN A 353 -87.50 8.28 -20.77
CA ASN A 353 -86.33 9.17 -20.76
C ASN A 353 -85.87 9.57 -19.34
N LEU A 354 -86.07 8.68 -18.36
CA LEU A 354 -85.72 8.85 -16.96
C LEU A 354 -84.39 8.14 -16.65
N PHE A 355 -83.60 8.67 -15.73
CA PHE A 355 -82.29 8.12 -15.40
C PHE A 355 -82.38 6.87 -14.52
N PHE A 356 -81.55 5.86 -14.78
CA PHE A 356 -81.30 4.76 -13.83
C PHE A 356 -80.39 5.26 -12.69
N LEU A 357 -80.85 5.12 -11.46
CA LEU A 357 -80.29 5.79 -10.28
C LEU A 357 -79.50 4.85 -9.35
N ALA A 358 -79.67 3.53 -9.46
CA ALA A 358 -79.03 2.58 -8.56
C ALA A 358 -77.49 2.62 -8.65
N THR A 359 -76.94 2.71 -9.87
CA THR A 359 -75.49 2.81 -10.07
C THR A 359 -74.92 4.08 -9.42
N LYS A 360 -75.65 5.20 -9.48
CA LYS A 360 -75.21 6.45 -8.85
C LYS A 360 -75.18 6.37 -7.34
N HIS A 361 -76.13 5.69 -6.72
CA HIS A 361 -76.05 5.43 -5.29
C HIS A 361 -74.73 4.75 -4.92
N VAL A 362 -74.36 3.69 -5.65
CA VAL A 362 -73.12 2.94 -5.41
C VAL A 362 -71.88 3.80 -5.65
N ASP A 363 -71.85 4.60 -6.72
CA ASP A 363 -70.72 5.49 -7.03
C ASP A 363 -70.47 6.49 -5.89
N PHE A 364 -71.52 7.18 -5.44
CA PHE A 364 -71.43 8.17 -4.36
C PHE A 364 -71.11 7.54 -3.00
N GLU A 365 -71.64 6.35 -2.71
CA GLU A 365 -71.32 5.58 -1.51
C GLU A 365 -69.84 5.15 -1.52
N SER A 366 -69.31 4.70 -2.67
CA SER A 366 -67.93 4.26 -2.82
C SER A 366 -66.90 5.37 -2.55
N ILE A 367 -67.24 6.63 -2.85
CA ILE A 367 -66.40 7.79 -2.56
C ILE A 367 -66.38 8.06 -1.06
N LEU A 368 -67.51 7.99 -0.37
CA LEU A 368 -67.57 8.20 1.08
C LEU A 368 -66.84 7.11 1.87
N GLN A 369 -66.77 5.88 1.35
CA GLN A 369 -65.96 4.82 1.95
C GLN A 369 -64.45 5.14 1.99
N LEU A 370 -63.97 6.07 1.15
CA LEU A 370 -62.57 6.52 1.14
C LEU A 370 -62.29 7.67 2.12
N GLU A 371 -63.31 8.24 2.75
CA GLU A 371 -63.17 9.38 3.68
C GLU A 371 -62.28 9.08 4.89
N PRO A 372 -62.40 7.92 5.58
CA PRO A 372 -61.52 7.59 6.71
C PRO A 372 -60.04 7.52 6.33
N LEU A 373 -59.74 7.02 5.13
CA LEU A 373 -58.38 6.94 4.59
C LEU A 373 -57.81 8.32 4.36
N CYS A 374 -58.62 9.25 3.86
CA CYS A 374 -58.18 10.60 3.56
C CYS A 374 -58.28 11.57 4.74
N LEU A 375 -58.86 11.22 5.88
CA LEU A 375 -58.95 12.12 7.05
C LEU A 375 -57.60 12.31 7.78
N HIS A 376 -56.73 11.31 7.77
CA HIS A 376 -55.50 11.27 8.57
C HIS A 376 -54.20 11.46 7.76
N VAL A 377 -54.30 11.70 6.45
CA VAL A 377 -53.14 12.01 5.61
C VAL A 377 -52.69 13.45 5.85
N GLY A 378 -51.54 13.61 6.47
CA GLY A 378 -50.83 14.88 6.70
C GLY A 378 -49.34 14.72 6.43
N PRO A 379 -48.52 15.78 6.63
CA PRO A 379 -47.10 15.78 6.26
C PRO A 379 -46.24 14.70 6.97
N ASN A 380 -46.74 14.12 8.07
CA ASN A 380 -46.07 13.06 8.84
C ASN A 380 -46.68 11.65 8.60
N ALA A 381 -47.69 11.52 7.74
CA ALA A 381 -48.32 10.27 7.33
C ALA A 381 -48.14 10.05 5.82
N THR A 382 -48.28 8.80 5.35
CA THR A 382 -48.04 8.31 3.98
C THR A 382 -48.17 9.37 2.87
N GLY A 383 -47.06 10.09 2.61
CA GLY A 383 -47.06 11.28 1.76
C GLY A 383 -47.48 11.01 0.31
N TRP A 384 -47.35 9.77 -0.16
CA TRP A 384 -47.76 9.40 -1.52
C TRP A 384 -49.28 9.56 -1.77
N MET A 385 -50.12 9.40 -0.74
CA MET A 385 -51.58 9.52 -0.87
C MET A 385 -52.08 10.97 -0.88
N GLU A 386 -51.25 11.93 -0.47
CA GLU A 386 -51.68 13.30 -0.16
C GLU A 386 -52.39 13.98 -1.33
N SER A 387 -51.78 14.00 -2.51
CA SER A 387 -52.35 14.65 -3.68
C SER A 387 -53.70 14.05 -4.11
N GLY A 388 -53.83 12.71 -4.09
CA GLY A 388 -55.10 12.05 -4.41
C GLY A 388 -56.18 12.27 -3.35
N CYS A 389 -55.80 12.29 -2.07
CA CYS A 389 -56.74 12.59 -0.99
C CYS A 389 -57.22 14.04 -1.00
N ILE A 390 -56.38 15.00 -1.42
CA ILE A 390 -56.82 16.38 -1.68
C ILE A 390 -57.93 16.42 -2.74
N ALA A 391 -57.79 15.64 -3.83
CA ALA A 391 -58.82 15.57 -4.87
C ALA A 391 -60.13 14.98 -4.35
N LEU A 392 -60.06 13.91 -3.54
CA LEU A 392 -61.23 13.22 -2.98
C LEU A 392 -61.94 14.01 -1.88
N ARG A 393 -61.19 14.69 -0.99
CA ARG A 393 -61.76 15.50 0.12
C ARG A 393 -62.75 16.55 -0.37
N ARG A 394 -62.50 17.12 -1.55
CA ARG A 394 -63.42 18.10 -2.18
C ARG A 394 -64.77 17.49 -2.56
N GLN A 395 -64.85 16.17 -2.74
CA GLN A 395 -66.07 15.48 -3.16
C GLN A 395 -66.91 14.93 -2.01
N PHE A 396 -66.34 14.72 -0.81
CA PHE A 396 -67.06 14.06 0.29
C PHE A 396 -68.32 14.82 0.73
N THR A 397 -68.24 16.14 0.90
CA THR A 397 -69.42 16.96 1.26
C THR A 397 -70.48 16.91 0.16
N SER A 398 -70.07 17.05 -1.11
CA SER A 398 -70.98 16.99 -2.26
C SER A 398 -71.64 15.62 -2.39
N ALA A 399 -70.90 14.54 -2.13
CA ALA A 399 -71.41 13.18 -2.16
C ALA A 399 -72.44 12.92 -1.06
N ARG A 400 -72.16 13.39 0.17
CA ARG A 400 -73.08 13.31 1.30
C ARG A 400 -74.36 14.10 1.03
N ASN A 401 -74.25 15.30 0.47
CA ASN A 401 -75.40 16.10 0.07
C ASN A 401 -76.23 15.41 -1.02
N TYR A 402 -75.57 14.83 -2.03
CA TYR A 402 -76.25 14.12 -3.11
C TYR A 402 -77.07 12.93 -2.57
N LEU A 403 -76.48 12.09 -1.72
CA LEU A 403 -77.17 10.94 -1.13
C LEU A 403 -78.28 11.36 -0.15
N ASN A 404 -78.07 12.38 0.67
CA ASN A 404 -79.04 12.77 1.69
C ASN A 404 -80.21 13.61 1.16
N THR A 405 -80.00 14.34 0.04
CA THR A 405 -80.98 15.33 -0.43
C THR A 405 -81.34 15.18 -1.89
N THR A 406 -80.34 15.18 -2.79
CA THR A 406 -80.59 15.24 -4.24
C THR A 406 -81.20 13.94 -4.76
N LEU A 407 -80.61 12.80 -4.40
CA LEU A 407 -81.02 11.48 -4.87
C LEU A 407 -82.42 11.08 -4.36
N PRO A 408 -82.75 11.23 -3.06
CA PRO A 408 -84.11 10.99 -2.59
C PRO A 408 -85.17 11.84 -3.29
N ASN A 409 -84.87 13.13 -3.54
CA ASN A 409 -85.78 14.04 -4.22
C ASN A 409 -85.94 13.68 -5.70
N MET A 410 -84.87 13.25 -6.38
CA MET A 410 -84.94 12.73 -7.75
C MET A 410 -85.82 11.47 -7.83
N VAL A 411 -85.67 10.54 -6.88
CA VAL A 411 -86.53 9.34 -6.83
C VAL A 411 -88.01 9.75 -6.67
N ARG A 412 -88.34 10.67 -5.76
CA ARG A 412 -89.72 11.16 -5.58
C ARG A 412 -90.30 11.81 -6.84
N LEU A 413 -89.49 12.63 -7.51
CA LEU A 413 -89.88 13.27 -8.77
C LEU A 413 -90.11 12.25 -9.87
N ASN A 414 -89.20 11.28 -10.03
CA ASN A 414 -89.31 10.22 -11.03
C ASN A 414 -90.52 9.32 -10.76
N VAL A 415 -90.79 8.95 -9.50
CA VAL A 415 -91.99 8.18 -9.13
C VAL A 415 -93.27 8.93 -9.51
N THR A 416 -93.32 10.24 -9.28
CA THR A 416 -94.45 11.08 -9.71
C THR A 416 -94.63 11.08 -11.23
N GLN A 417 -93.52 11.10 -11.99
CA GLN A 417 -93.54 11.04 -13.45
C GLN A 417 -93.94 9.64 -13.96
N MET A 418 -93.41 8.57 -13.37
CA MET A 418 -93.78 7.19 -13.69
C MET A 418 -95.26 6.92 -13.44
N ARG A 419 -95.82 7.45 -12.34
CA ARG A 419 -97.26 7.38 -12.03
C ARG A 419 -98.11 8.05 -13.11
N ARG A 420 -97.70 9.22 -13.59
CA ARG A 420 -98.38 9.91 -14.71
C ARG A 420 -98.28 9.15 -16.03
N ALA A 421 -97.20 8.38 -16.22
CA ALA A 421 -96.98 7.58 -17.41
C ALA A 421 -97.65 6.18 -17.35
N GLY A 422 -98.34 5.84 -16.25
CA GLY A 422 -99.11 4.59 -16.13
C GLY A 422 -98.29 3.37 -15.70
N VAL A 423 -97.12 3.55 -15.09
CA VAL A 423 -96.33 2.44 -14.51
C VAL A 423 -97.10 1.80 -13.35
N ASN A 424 -96.98 0.47 -13.18
CA ASN A 424 -97.70 -0.30 -12.17
C ASN A 424 -97.56 0.29 -10.75
N GLU A 425 -98.68 0.69 -10.14
CA GLU A 425 -98.72 1.34 -8.84
C GLU A 425 -98.11 0.47 -7.72
N ALA A 426 -98.19 -0.87 -7.80
CA ALA A 426 -97.60 -1.75 -6.81
C ALA A 426 -96.06 -1.60 -6.74
N LEU A 427 -95.40 -1.37 -7.89
CA LEU A 427 -93.95 -1.13 -7.94
C LEU A 427 -93.59 0.26 -7.41
N LEU A 428 -94.46 1.25 -7.64
CA LEU A 428 -94.24 2.62 -7.16
C LEU A 428 -94.42 2.75 -5.64
N VAL A 429 -95.39 2.02 -5.07
CA VAL A 429 -95.61 1.93 -3.62
C VAL A 429 -94.40 1.30 -2.91
N ASP A 430 -93.76 0.31 -3.53
CA ASP A 430 -92.54 -0.32 -2.98
C ASP A 430 -91.38 0.68 -2.89
N VAL A 431 -91.18 1.50 -3.94
CA VAL A 431 -90.19 2.59 -3.95
C VAL A 431 -90.45 3.60 -2.84
N GLU A 432 -91.70 4.07 -2.71
CA GLU A 432 -92.09 5.06 -1.70
C GLU A 432 -91.94 4.50 -0.28
N THR A 433 -92.27 3.23 -0.07
CA THR A 433 -92.11 2.53 1.22
C THR A 433 -90.65 2.47 1.63
N HIS A 434 -89.75 2.06 0.72
CA HIS A 434 -88.31 2.04 1.00
C HIS A 434 -87.74 3.44 1.26
N LEU A 435 -88.21 4.45 0.53
CA LEU A 435 -87.77 5.83 0.72
C LEU A 435 -88.22 6.42 2.07
N ASN A 436 -89.47 6.16 2.48
CA ASN A 436 -90.01 6.62 3.77
C ASN A 436 -89.35 5.94 4.96
N ASN A 437 -88.92 4.69 4.80
CA ASN A 437 -88.15 3.94 5.81
C ASN A 437 -86.66 4.35 5.86
N GLY A 438 -86.23 5.34 5.06
CA GLY A 438 -84.83 5.78 5.00
C GLY A 438 -83.88 4.79 4.30
N ASN A 439 -84.40 3.75 3.65
CA ASN A 439 -83.59 2.75 2.96
C ASN A 439 -83.36 3.18 1.49
N LEU A 440 -82.50 4.18 1.31
CA LEU A 440 -82.26 4.77 0.00
C LEU A 440 -81.74 3.77 -1.04
N ARG A 441 -80.88 2.82 -0.63
CA ARG A 441 -80.33 1.78 -1.51
C ARG A 441 -81.42 0.90 -2.10
N GLN A 442 -82.36 0.43 -1.28
CA GLN A 442 -83.48 -0.36 -1.79
C GLN A 442 -84.45 0.48 -2.60
N ALA A 443 -84.69 1.74 -2.21
CA ALA A 443 -85.54 2.66 -2.96
C ALA A 443 -85.05 2.89 -4.41
N VAL A 444 -83.74 3.12 -4.62
CA VAL A 444 -83.19 3.30 -5.97
C VAL A 444 -83.17 2.00 -6.79
N LEU A 445 -83.04 0.84 -6.14
CA LEU A 445 -83.11 -0.46 -6.81
C LEU A 445 -84.53 -0.75 -7.30
N SER A 446 -85.53 -0.61 -6.42
CA SER A 446 -86.95 -0.76 -6.80
C SER A 446 -87.36 0.27 -7.87
N HIS A 447 -86.81 1.48 -7.81
CA HIS A 447 -87.02 2.51 -8.84
C HIS A 447 -86.50 2.07 -10.21
N ASP A 448 -85.27 1.55 -10.28
CA ASP A 448 -84.69 1.08 -11.54
C ASP A 448 -85.41 -0.16 -12.07
N VAL A 449 -85.94 -1.02 -11.18
CA VAL A 449 -86.81 -2.15 -11.57
C VAL A 449 -88.12 -1.64 -12.17
N ALA A 450 -88.76 -0.65 -11.55
CA ALA A 450 -89.98 -0.04 -12.08
C ALA A 450 -89.75 0.61 -13.46
N LEU A 451 -88.61 1.29 -13.64
CA LEU A 451 -88.20 1.85 -14.93
C LEU A 451 -87.98 0.77 -15.99
N ARG A 452 -87.27 -0.31 -15.68
CA ARG A 452 -87.06 -1.41 -16.64
C ARG A 452 -88.38 -2.08 -17.02
N ALA A 453 -89.30 -2.25 -16.07
CA ALA A 453 -90.63 -2.79 -16.34
C ALA A 453 -91.46 -1.89 -17.26
N SER A 454 -91.14 -0.60 -17.36
CA SER A 454 -91.75 0.36 -18.31
C SER A 454 -91.05 0.43 -19.67
N ASP A 455 -89.87 -0.19 -19.81
CA ASP A 455 -89.12 -0.32 -21.06
C ASP A 455 -89.40 -1.66 -21.78
N LEU A 456 -90.08 -2.60 -21.12
CA LEU A 456 -90.59 -3.87 -21.68
C LEU A 456 -92.00 -3.68 -22.24
#